data_AF-A0A7C6N0U1-F1
#
_entry.id   AF-A0A7C6N0U1-F1
#
_cell.length_a   1.000
_cell.length_b   1.000
_cell.length_c   1.000
_cell.angle_alpha   90.00
_cell.angle_beta   90.00
_cell.angle_gamma   90.00
#
_symmetry.space_group_name_H-M   'P 1'
#
loop_
_entity.id
_entity.type
_entity.pdbx_description
1 polymer ?
#
loop_
_entity_poly.entity_id
_entity_poly.type
_entity_poly.pdbx_seq_one_letter_code
_entity_poly.pdbx_strand_id
1 'polypeptide(L)'
;MIVHQPYDKQLGIQLIECMQSNKYSQLTIMVAYAKLSGVYRLTPYIDKFRRNGGEVRIVVGIDQQNTTYDALLQLSKLSDELFIFHSESAAQTFHIKCYWLKGKNESWYAIGSNNLTAGGLFSNYELCITNSVTGDRASSINSELESIYSTYTDLSSVCTHEVDNAFLDQLLRSNYVVREIQQRKYLAEAAKQARVDIPKNKLFGTEVFPAPSLPVEYRKVKVSKEKKDSTVQPETKQVQRLAPSAVDKYQNNYLIRLVPRAGDRSKQVHFTVDLLENFFCLSPGNGILVQEMFSNGEVGEIEQRQVVFSKRNRNVKIELAGAAILDTNYPENPDTRPILILKRVNNNLFVYMIIMEGDDGYSTINSRLRSLPTGRSLPYEVIDENTMLSLWDNCPIT
;
A
#
# COMPACT_ATOMS: atom_id res chain seq x y z
N MET A 1 6.61 -28.01 -5.19
CA MET A 1 7.78 -27.21 -4.76
C MET A 1 7.40 -26.50 -3.47
N ILE A 2 8.28 -26.48 -2.47
CA ILE A 2 8.07 -25.67 -1.26
C ILE A 2 8.56 -24.26 -1.57
N VAL A 3 7.81 -23.25 -1.14
CA VAL A 3 8.18 -21.83 -1.24
C VAL A 3 8.35 -21.28 0.18
N HIS A 4 9.58 -20.92 0.52
CA HIS A 4 9.94 -20.28 1.78
C HIS A 4 10.08 -18.76 1.58
N GLN A 5 8.95 -18.05 1.65
CA GLN A 5 8.89 -16.61 1.50
C GLN A 5 9.41 -15.92 2.78
N PRO A 6 10.12 -14.78 2.71
CA PRO A 6 10.45 -13.98 1.51
C PRO A 6 11.79 -14.33 0.85
N TYR A 7 12.46 -15.39 1.30
CA TYR A 7 13.78 -15.78 0.83
C TYR A 7 13.76 -16.44 -0.55
N ASP A 8 12.70 -17.19 -0.86
CA ASP A 8 12.42 -17.74 -2.18
C ASP A 8 11.60 -16.77 -3.04
N LYS A 9 11.42 -17.13 -4.31
CA LYS A 9 10.52 -16.42 -5.22
C LYS A 9 9.11 -16.34 -4.63
N GLN A 10 8.67 -15.12 -4.37
CA GLN A 10 7.43 -14.85 -3.63
C GLN A 10 6.21 -15.40 -4.36
N LEU A 11 5.19 -15.83 -3.60
CA LEU A 11 4.00 -16.44 -4.18
C LEU A 11 3.29 -15.48 -5.15
N GLY A 12 3.19 -14.20 -4.81
CA GLY A 12 2.58 -13.19 -5.67
C GLY A 12 3.27 -13.07 -7.03
N ILE A 13 4.60 -13.27 -7.11
CA ILE A 13 5.33 -13.27 -8.39
C ILE A 13 5.01 -14.52 -9.21
N GLN A 14 4.94 -15.70 -8.56
CA GLN A 14 4.58 -16.94 -9.24
C GLN A 14 3.14 -16.89 -9.80
N LEU A 15 2.19 -16.33 -9.05
CA LEU A 15 0.82 -16.10 -9.53
C LEU A 15 0.78 -15.22 -10.77
N ILE A 16 1.52 -14.12 -10.77
CA ILE A 16 1.61 -13.18 -11.89
C ILE A 16 2.10 -13.91 -13.15
N GLU A 17 3.16 -14.70 -13.03
CA GLU A 17 3.70 -15.47 -14.16
C GLU A 17 2.69 -16.50 -14.68
N CYS A 18 1.96 -17.18 -13.79
CA CYS A 18 0.94 -18.13 -14.20
C CYS A 18 -0.19 -17.44 -14.98
N MET A 19 -0.73 -16.32 -14.47
CA MET A 19 -1.76 -15.53 -15.16
C MET A 19 -1.28 -15.02 -16.53
N GLN A 20 0.01 -14.69 -16.67
CA GLN A 20 0.57 -14.17 -17.93
C GLN A 20 0.97 -15.25 -18.94
N SER A 21 0.99 -16.52 -18.54
CA SER A 21 1.46 -17.63 -19.39
C SER A 21 0.51 -18.02 -20.53
N ASN A 22 -0.75 -17.55 -20.50
CA ASN A 22 -1.84 -17.94 -21.42
C ASN A 22 -2.17 -19.45 -21.44
N LYS A 23 -1.68 -20.23 -20.47
CA LYS A 23 -1.99 -21.66 -20.34
C LYS A 23 -3.30 -21.94 -19.62
N TYR A 24 -3.77 -20.96 -18.85
CA TYR A 24 -4.90 -21.12 -17.95
C TYR A 24 -6.08 -20.26 -18.43
N SER A 25 -7.28 -20.76 -18.23
CA SER A 25 -8.55 -20.11 -18.58
C SER A 25 -9.40 -19.80 -17.35
N GLN A 26 -9.01 -20.24 -16.16
CA GLN A 26 -9.70 -19.94 -14.92
C GLN A 26 -8.71 -19.70 -13.78
N LEU A 27 -8.98 -18.69 -12.95
CA LEU A 27 -8.29 -18.36 -11.71
C LEU A 27 -9.30 -18.46 -10.57
N THR A 28 -9.00 -19.29 -9.57
CA THR A 28 -9.78 -19.41 -8.34
C THR A 28 -8.92 -18.99 -7.15
N ILE A 29 -9.43 -18.07 -6.32
CA ILE A 29 -8.77 -17.60 -5.10
C ILE A 29 -9.67 -17.90 -3.91
N MET A 30 -9.21 -18.73 -2.98
CA MET A 30 -9.89 -18.99 -1.71
C MET A 30 -8.98 -18.54 -0.56
N VAL A 31 -9.32 -17.45 0.12
CA VAL A 31 -8.43 -16.86 1.14
C VAL A 31 -9.18 -16.44 2.40
N ALA A 32 -8.56 -16.66 3.55
CA ALA A 32 -9.09 -16.22 4.82
C ALA A 32 -9.22 -14.69 4.85
N TYR A 33 -8.15 -13.98 4.46
CA TYR A 33 -8.08 -12.53 4.55
C TYR A 33 -7.69 -11.87 3.23
N ALA A 34 -8.35 -10.76 2.91
CA ALA A 34 -8.01 -9.90 1.78
C ALA A 34 -7.87 -8.42 2.18
N LYS A 35 -6.78 -7.78 1.77
CA LYS A 35 -6.56 -6.34 1.93
C LYS A 35 -6.28 -5.70 0.59
N LEU A 36 -6.62 -4.43 0.45
CA LEU A 36 -6.43 -3.66 -0.77
C LEU A 36 -4.96 -3.66 -1.21
N SER A 37 -4.06 -3.64 -0.23
CA SER A 37 -2.61 -3.76 -0.42
C SER A 37 -2.17 -5.01 -1.21
N GLY A 38 -2.89 -6.13 -1.10
CA GLY A 38 -2.64 -7.35 -1.88
C GLY A 38 -3.42 -7.33 -3.19
N VAL A 39 -4.71 -7.00 -3.13
CA VAL A 39 -5.62 -6.95 -4.29
C VAL A 39 -5.04 -6.08 -5.41
N TYR A 40 -4.73 -4.82 -5.12
CA TYR A 40 -4.20 -3.88 -6.12
C TYR A 40 -2.92 -4.38 -6.80
N ARG A 41 -2.10 -5.19 -6.13
CA ARG A 41 -0.86 -5.72 -6.69
C ARG A 41 -1.07 -6.75 -7.78
N LEU A 42 -2.17 -7.49 -7.70
CA LEU A 42 -2.53 -8.48 -8.69
C LEU A 42 -3.41 -7.90 -9.79
N THR A 43 -4.02 -6.74 -9.57
CA THR A 43 -5.15 -6.31 -10.38
C THR A 43 -4.93 -6.22 -11.89
N PRO A 44 -3.89 -5.58 -12.46
CA PRO A 44 -3.69 -5.54 -13.91
C PRO A 44 -3.48 -6.90 -14.53
N TYR A 45 -2.92 -7.82 -13.74
CA TYR A 45 -2.65 -9.17 -14.18
C TYR A 45 -3.97 -9.95 -14.24
N ILE A 46 -4.85 -9.76 -13.26
CA ILE A 46 -6.22 -10.27 -13.26
C ILE A 46 -7.03 -9.64 -14.40
N ASP A 47 -6.98 -8.32 -14.58
CA ASP A 47 -7.68 -7.61 -15.67
C ASP A 47 -7.21 -8.06 -17.05
N LYS A 48 -5.90 -8.28 -17.22
CA LYS A 48 -5.35 -8.83 -18.46
C LYS A 48 -5.79 -10.27 -18.67
N PHE A 49 -5.78 -11.09 -17.62
CA PHE A 49 -6.24 -12.48 -17.66
C PHE A 49 -7.71 -12.55 -18.11
N ARG A 50 -8.58 -11.71 -17.54
CA ARG A 50 -10.00 -11.62 -17.94
C ARG A 50 -10.21 -11.15 -19.37
N ARG A 51 -9.47 -10.11 -19.80
CA ARG A 51 -9.51 -9.65 -21.20
C ARG A 51 -9.08 -10.71 -22.20
N ASN A 52 -8.30 -11.70 -21.77
CA ASN A 52 -7.92 -12.86 -22.58
C ASN A 52 -8.95 -14.00 -22.53
N GLY A 53 -10.15 -13.77 -21.96
CA GLY A 53 -11.21 -14.75 -21.82
C GLY A 53 -11.08 -15.64 -20.58
N GLY A 54 -10.20 -15.28 -19.64
CA GLY A 54 -10.06 -15.99 -18.38
C GLY A 54 -11.19 -15.67 -17.40
N GLU A 55 -11.64 -16.67 -16.66
CA GLU A 55 -12.66 -16.55 -15.61
C GLU A 55 -12.00 -16.39 -14.23
N VAL A 56 -12.53 -15.52 -13.38
CA VAL A 56 -11.99 -15.24 -12.04
C VAL A 56 -13.05 -15.48 -10.98
N ARG A 57 -12.81 -16.49 -10.13
CA ARG A 57 -13.72 -16.91 -9.06
C ARG A 57 -13.07 -16.74 -7.69
N ILE A 58 -13.79 -16.20 -6.72
CA ILE A 58 -13.20 -15.84 -5.43
C ILE A 58 -14.11 -16.26 -4.28
N VAL A 59 -13.53 -16.88 -3.25
CA VAL A 59 -14.13 -17.06 -1.92
C VAL A 59 -13.24 -16.37 -0.90
N VAL A 60 -13.83 -15.53 -0.06
CA VAL A 60 -13.09 -14.77 0.94
C VAL A 60 -13.75 -14.86 2.31
N GLY A 61 -12.94 -15.09 3.34
CA GLY A 61 -13.37 -15.00 4.73
C GLY A 61 -13.42 -13.55 5.21
N ILE A 62 -14.22 -13.29 6.24
CA ILE A 62 -14.32 -11.98 6.91
C ILE A 62 -14.03 -12.04 8.41
N ASP A 63 -13.61 -13.21 8.90
CA ASP A 63 -13.30 -13.43 10.31
C ASP A 63 -12.20 -12.49 10.81
N GLN A 64 -12.26 -12.16 12.11
CA GLN A 64 -11.26 -11.35 12.81
C GLN A 64 -11.07 -9.95 12.19
N GLN A 65 -12.03 -9.48 11.38
CA GLN A 65 -12.02 -8.20 10.67
C GLN A 65 -10.75 -7.96 9.84
N ASN A 66 -10.06 -9.01 9.40
CA ASN A 66 -8.83 -8.87 8.64
C ASN A 66 -9.07 -8.58 7.15
N THR A 67 -10.25 -8.96 6.65
CA THR A 67 -10.75 -8.55 5.32
C THR A 67 -11.42 -7.19 5.40
N THR A 68 -11.07 -6.28 4.48
CA THR A 68 -11.57 -4.90 4.48
C THR A 68 -12.69 -4.72 3.46
N TYR A 69 -13.62 -3.80 3.75
CA TYR A 69 -14.67 -3.39 2.81
C TYR A 69 -14.07 -3.00 1.44
N ASP A 70 -13.00 -2.21 1.46
CA ASP A 70 -12.37 -1.71 0.24
C ASP A 70 -11.77 -2.84 -0.61
N ALA A 71 -11.23 -3.88 0.03
CA ALA A 71 -10.76 -5.08 -0.66
C ALA A 71 -11.92 -5.83 -1.32
N LEU A 72 -13.02 -6.05 -0.60
CA LEU A 72 -14.22 -6.73 -1.14
C LEU A 72 -14.82 -5.97 -2.32
N LEU A 73 -14.96 -4.64 -2.19
CA LEU A 73 -15.43 -3.79 -3.27
C LEU A 73 -14.54 -3.89 -4.50
N GLN A 74 -13.22 -3.91 -4.33
CA GLN A 74 -12.32 -4.07 -5.47
C GLN A 74 -12.41 -5.47 -6.06
N LEU A 75 -12.48 -6.52 -5.24
CA LEU A 75 -12.62 -7.90 -5.71
C LEU A 75 -13.90 -8.08 -6.53
N SER A 76 -15.03 -7.50 -6.11
CA SER A 76 -16.31 -7.58 -6.83
C SER A 76 -16.25 -7.06 -8.26
N LYS A 77 -15.32 -6.15 -8.57
CA LYS A 77 -15.08 -5.61 -9.91
C LYS A 77 -14.18 -6.51 -10.76
N LEU A 78 -13.31 -7.28 -10.08
CA LEU A 78 -12.26 -8.08 -10.69
C LEU A 78 -12.63 -9.54 -10.87
N SER A 79 -13.66 -10.01 -10.20
CA SER A 79 -14.15 -11.38 -10.31
C SER A 79 -15.40 -11.47 -11.17
N ASP A 80 -15.62 -12.65 -11.74
CA ASP A 80 -16.88 -13.07 -12.32
C ASP A 80 -17.79 -13.66 -11.24
N GLU A 81 -17.21 -14.28 -10.21
CA GLU A 81 -17.92 -14.78 -9.03
C GLU A 81 -17.17 -14.40 -7.74
N LEU A 82 -17.89 -13.82 -6.77
CA LEU A 82 -17.35 -13.50 -5.45
C LEU A 82 -18.30 -13.98 -4.36
N PHE A 83 -17.81 -14.85 -3.50
CA PHE A 83 -18.53 -15.35 -2.34
C PHE A 83 -17.81 -14.96 -1.06
N ILE A 84 -18.59 -14.67 -0.02
CA ILE A 84 -18.11 -14.58 1.35
C ILE A 84 -18.52 -15.84 2.08
N PHE A 85 -17.56 -16.44 2.79
CA PHE A 85 -17.83 -17.52 3.73
C PHE A 85 -17.53 -17.06 5.15
N HIS A 86 -18.52 -17.14 6.03
CA HIS A 86 -18.40 -16.76 7.43
C HIS A 86 -19.32 -17.59 8.31
N SER A 87 -18.79 -18.08 9.43
CA SER A 87 -19.58 -18.72 10.49
C SER A 87 -19.65 -17.76 11.66
N GLU A 88 -20.86 -17.51 12.16
CA GLU A 88 -21.08 -16.71 13.38
C GLU A 88 -20.44 -17.34 14.64
N SER A 89 -19.99 -18.60 14.55
CA SER A 89 -19.27 -19.26 15.63
C SER A 89 -17.89 -18.65 15.81
N ALA A 90 -17.71 -17.89 16.90
CA ALA A 90 -16.43 -17.28 17.27
C ALA A 90 -15.27 -18.27 17.46
N ALA A 91 -15.57 -19.57 17.63
CA ALA A 91 -14.56 -20.63 17.78
C ALA A 91 -14.03 -21.15 16.43
N GLN A 92 -14.64 -20.75 15.32
CA GLN A 92 -14.30 -21.23 13.98
C GLN A 92 -13.86 -20.05 13.10
N THR A 93 -12.93 -20.32 12.20
CA THR A 93 -12.45 -19.31 11.25
C THR A 93 -12.28 -20.00 9.91
N PHE A 94 -12.80 -19.38 8.85
CA PHE A 94 -12.49 -19.77 7.49
C PHE A 94 -11.03 -19.43 7.21
N HIS A 95 -10.16 -20.43 7.34
CA HIS A 95 -8.71 -20.22 7.33
C HIS A 95 -7.99 -20.77 6.09
N ILE A 96 -8.75 -21.04 5.02
CA ILE A 96 -8.21 -21.52 3.73
C ILE A 96 -7.38 -20.45 3.04
N LYS A 97 -6.29 -20.87 2.40
CA LYS A 97 -5.45 -20.02 1.53
C LYS A 97 -4.98 -20.88 0.36
N CYS A 98 -5.74 -20.81 -0.71
CA CYS A 98 -5.53 -21.55 -1.94
C CYS A 98 -5.62 -20.59 -3.12
N TYR A 99 -4.64 -20.68 -4.02
CA TYR A 99 -4.67 -20.03 -5.32
C TYR A 99 -4.55 -21.12 -6.37
N TRP A 100 -5.44 -21.11 -7.36
CA TRP A 100 -5.55 -22.19 -8.31
C TRP A 100 -5.83 -21.64 -9.71
N LEU A 101 -4.99 -22.02 -10.67
CA LEU A 101 -5.19 -21.73 -12.08
C LEU A 101 -5.43 -23.04 -12.84
N LYS A 102 -6.52 -23.07 -13.60
CA LYS A 102 -6.96 -24.22 -14.40
C LYS A 102 -6.91 -23.87 -15.87
N GLY A 103 -6.29 -24.75 -16.66
CA GLY A 103 -6.23 -24.70 -18.11
C GLY A 103 -6.90 -25.90 -18.75
N LYS A 104 -6.74 -26.08 -20.06
CA LYS A 104 -7.32 -27.22 -20.78
C LYS A 104 -6.69 -28.54 -20.33
N ASN A 105 -5.36 -28.58 -20.28
CA ASN A 105 -4.59 -29.76 -19.89
C ASN A 105 -3.57 -29.45 -18.79
N GLU A 106 -3.68 -28.27 -18.17
CA GLU A 106 -2.77 -27.78 -17.14
C GLU A 106 -3.52 -27.42 -15.86
N SER A 107 -2.87 -27.63 -14.73
CA SER A 107 -3.31 -27.09 -13.44
C SER A 107 -2.10 -26.61 -12.68
N TRP A 108 -2.21 -25.39 -12.15
CA TRP A 108 -1.26 -24.85 -11.20
C TRP A 108 -1.99 -24.48 -9.93
N TYR A 109 -1.45 -24.82 -8.77
CA TYR A 109 -2.04 -24.41 -7.51
C TYR A 109 -0.99 -24.16 -6.44
N ALA A 110 -1.34 -23.29 -5.50
CA ALA A 110 -0.58 -22.98 -4.31
C ALA A 110 -1.47 -23.11 -3.08
N ILE A 111 -1.02 -23.84 -2.07
CA ILE A 111 -1.71 -24.00 -0.79
C ILE A 111 -0.71 -23.77 0.34
N GLY A 112 -1.04 -22.91 1.30
CA GLY A 112 -0.15 -22.58 2.41
C GLY A 112 -0.66 -21.45 3.31
N SER A 113 0.25 -20.60 3.81
CA SER A 113 -0.07 -19.56 4.78
C SER A 113 -0.36 -18.16 4.19
N ASN A 114 -0.27 -18.01 2.86
CA ASN A 114 -0.34 -16.72 2.16
C ASN A 114 -1.78 -16.17 1.98
N ASN A 115 -2.17 -15.17 2.77
CA ASN A 115 -3.40 -14.39 2.51
C ASN A 115 -3.24 -13.39 1.34
N LEU A 116 -4.37 -12.88 0.81
CA LEU A 116 -4.40 -11.89 -0.26
C LEU A 116 -4.13 -10.47 0.28
N THR A 117 -2.90 -10.28 0.76
CA THR A 117 -2.40 -9.02 1.33
C THR A 117 -0.99 -8.75 0.80
N ALA A 118 -0.47 -7.52 0.91
CA ALA A 118 0.92 -7.24 0.54
C ALA A 118 1.90 -8.12 1.35
N GLY A 119 1.60 -8.29 2.64
CA GLY A 119 2.29 -9.22 3.54
C GLY A 119 2.31 -10.64 2.99
N GLY A 120 1.13 -11.24 2.88
CA GLY A 120 0.98 -12.65 2.50
C GLY A 120 1.54 -12.98 1.12
N LEU A 121 1.41 -12.10 0.14
CA LEU A 121 1.88 -12.37 -1.22
C LEU A 121 3.36 -12.08 -1.48
N PHE A 122 4.01 -11.24 -0.65
CA PHE A 122 5.33 -10.70 -1.01
C PHE A 122 6.32 -10.55 0.14
N SER A 123 5.90 -10.08 1.32
CA SER A 123 6.86 -9.60 2.33
C SER A 123 6.91 -10.39 3.63
N ASN A 124 5.82 -11.05 4.02
CA ASN A 124 5.78 -11.83 5.25
C ASN A 124 6.61 -13.11 5.09
N TYR A 125 7.04 -13.64 6.25
CA TYR A 125 7.52 -15.00 6.37
C TYR A 125 6.35 -15.96 6.17
N GLU A 126 6.31 -16.64 5.03
CA GLU A 126 5.21 -17.52 4.63
C GLU A 126 5.77 -18.82 4.09
N LEU A 127 5.01 -19.90 4.25
CA LEU A 127 5.34 -21.21 3.70
C LEU A 127 4.15 -21.74 2.90
N CYS A 128 4.38 -22.13 1.66
CA CYS A 128 3.38 -22.81 0.85
C CYS A 128 4.00 -23.88 -0.05
N ILE A 129 3.14 -24.77 -0.55
CA ILE A 129 3.49 -25.69 -1.62
C ILE A 129 2.86 -25.18 -2.90
N THR A 130 3.67 -25.06 -3.96
CA THR A 130 3.21 -24.81 -5.32
C THR A 130 3.40 -26.05 -6.18
N ASN A 131 2.42 -26.37 -7.01
CA ASN A 131 2.49 -27.51 -7.95
C ASN A 131 2.02 -27.08 -9.32
N SER A 132 2.68 -27.63 -10.35
CA SER A 132 2.25 -27.56 -11.74
C SER A 132 2.09 -28.99 -12.24
N VAL A 133 0.90 -29.34 -12.71
CA VAL A 133 0.58 -30.68 -13.22
C VAL A 133 -0.09 -30.57 -14.58
N THR A 134 0.01 -31.63 -15.38
CA THR A 134 -0.57 -31.69 -16.72
C THR A 134 -1.28 -33.01 -16.99
N GLY A 135 -2.10 -33.07 -18.04
CA GLY A 135 -2.80 -34.28 -18.49
C GLY A 135 -3.81 -34.79 -17.45
N ASP A 136 -3.95 -36.11 -17.33
CA ASP A 136 -4.93 -36.75 -16.44
C ASP A 136 -4.79 -36.31 -14.98
N ARG A 137 -3.56 -36.09 -14.51
CA ARG A 137 -3.31 -35.60 -13.16
C ARG A 137 -3.84 -34.18 -12.95
N ALA A 138 -3.77 -33.33 -13.96
CA ALA A 138 -4.40 -32.00 -13.89
C ALA A 138 -5.91 -32.13 -13.77
N SER A 139 -6.54 -33.00 -14.56
CA SER A 139 -7.98 -33.27 -14.47
C SER A 139 -8.40 -33.76 -13.09
N SER A 140 -7.70 -34.73 -12.49
CA SER A 140 -8.01 -35.23 -11.16
C SER A 140 -7.91 -34.15 -10.08
N ILE A 141 -6.82 -33.38 -10.07
CA ILE A 141 -6.63 -32.29 -9.10
C ILE A 141 -7.66 -31.18 -9.29
N ASN A 142 -7.97 -30.84 -10.54
CA ASN A 142 -8.99 -29.84 -10.83
C ASN A 142 -10.35 -30.28 -10.28
N SER A 143 -10.75 -31.55 -10.44
CA SER A 143 -12.00 -32.07 -9.88
C SER A 143 -12.02 -32.00 -8.35
N GLU A 144 -10.90 -32.32 -7.69
CA GLU A 144 -10.79 -32.21 -6.22
C GLU A 144 -10.93 -30.76 -5.76
N LEU A 145 -10.24 -29.83 -6.41
CA LEU A 145 -10.32 -28.41 -6.09
C LEU A 145 -11.70 -27.81 -6.41
N GLU A 146 -12.39 -28.25 -7.47
CA GLU A 146 -13.79 -27.86 -7.72
C GLU A 146 -14.71 -28.34 -6.60
N SER A 147 -14.51 -29.57 -6.10
CA SER A 147 -15.34 -30.10 -5.00
C SER A 147 -15.14 -29.28 -3.70
N ILE A 148 -13.90 -28.87 -3.43
CA ILE A 148 -13.59 -28.00 -2.29
C ILE A 148 -14.21 -26.62 -2.50
N TYR A 149 -14.03 -26.01 -3.67
CA TYR A 149 -14.61 -24.72 -4.01
C TYR A 149 -16.14 -24.74 -3.85
N SER A 150 -16.81 -25.75 -4.38
CA SER A 150 -18.28 -25.92 -4.32
C SER A 150 -18.81 -26.00 -2.89
N THR A 151 -18.02 -26.51 -1.94
CA THR A 151 -18.40 -26.54 -0.53
C THR A 151 -18.59 -25.12 0.04
N TYR A 152 -17.81 -24.15 -0.44
CA TYR A 152 -17.84 -22.78 0.07
C TYR A 152 -18.67 -21.83 -0.79
N THR A 153 -19.20 -22.30 -1.92
CA THR A 153 -20.08 -21.53 -2.81
C THR A 153 -21.51 -22.10 -2.88
N ASP A 154 -21.81 -23.15 -2.11
CA ASP A 154 -23.16 -23.68 -1.97
C ASP A 154 -24.09 -22.64 -1.32
N LEU A 155 -25.01 -22.09 -2.11
CA LEU A 155 -25.99 -21.10 -1.65
C LEU A 155 -27.05 -21.66 -0.69
N SER A 156 -27.11 -22.98 -0.51
CA SER A 156 -27.93 -23.59 0.55
C SER A 156 -27.24 -23.56 1.91
N SER A 157 -25.94 -23.29 1.96
CA SER A 157 -25.18 -23.08 3.18
C SER A 157 -25.58 -21.77 3.87
N VAL A 158 -25.85 -21.85 5.18
CA VAL A 158 -26.12 -20.66 6.01
C VAL A 158 -24.89 -19.77 6.22
N CYS A 159 -23.69 -20.28 5.88
CA CYS A 159 -22.42 -19.57 6.06
C CYS A 159 -21.92 -18.89 4.77
N THR A 160 -22.59 -19.12 3.64
CA THR A 160 -22.16 -18.64 2.33
C THR A 160 -23.09 -17.55 1.84
N HIS A 161 -22.51 -16.48 1.29
CA HIS A 161 -23.28 -15.44 0.61
C HIS A 161 -22.56 -14.98 -0.65
N GLU A 162 -23.25 -14.96 -1.78
CA GLU A 162 -22.76 -14.36 -3.01
C GLU A 162 -22.77 -12.83 -2.89
N VAL A 163 -21.71 -12.18 -3.32
CA VAL A 163 -21.53 -10.75 -3.09
C VAL A 163 -22.21 -9.92 -4.16
N ASP A 164 -23.12 -9.05 -3.73
CA ASP A 164 -23.61 -7.90 -4.49
C ASP A 164 -23.34 -6.59 -3.74
N ASN A 165 -23.61 -5.45 -4.39
CA ASN A 165 -23.40 -4.13 -3.79
C ASN A 165 -24.25 -3.88 -2.53
N ALA A 166 -25.48 -4.42 -2.48
CA ALA A 166 -26.36 -4.23 -1.35
C ALA A 166 -25.86 -5.02 -0.12
N PHE A 167 -25.36 -6.22 -0.34
CA PHE A 167 -24.78 -7.06 0.69
C PHE A 167 -23.45 -6.49 1.21
N LEU A 168 -22.58 -5.96 0.36
CA LEU A 168 -21.36 -5.25 0.80
C LEU A 168 -21.66 -4.08 1.73
N ASP A 169 -22.65 -3.28 1.37
CA ASP A 169 -23.14 -2.17 2.19
C ASP A 169 -23.68 -2.67 3.54
N GLN A 170 -24.44 -3.77 3.52
CA GLN A 170 -24.97 -4.38 4.73
C GLN A 170 -23.85 -4.88 5.65
N LEU A 171 -22.83 -5.53 5.13
CA LEU A 171 -21.66 -5.97 5.92
C LEU A 171 -20.95 -4.80 6.60
N LEU A 172 -20.79 -3.68 5.89
CA LEU A 172 -20.18 -2.48 6.45
C LEU A 172 -21.07 -1.84 7.54
N ARG A 173 -22.38 -1.71 7.30
CA ARG A 173 -23.33 -1.13 8.27
C ARG A 173 -23.48 -2.00 9.52
N SER A 174 -23.45 -3.32 9.36
CA SER A 174 -23.55 -4.29 10.45
C SER A 174 -22.18 -4.60 11.10
N ASN A 175 -21.12 -3.88 10.72
CA ASN A 175 -19.78 -4.00 11.31
C ASN A 175 -19.13 -5.39 11.19
N TYR A 176 -19.49 -6.16 10.16
CA TYR A 176 -18.81 -7.41 9.79
C TYR A 176 -17.46 -7.14 9.14
N VAL A 177 -17.36 -6.03 8.41
CA VAL A 177 -16.11 -5.54 7.81
C VAL A 177 -15.96 -4.05 8.10
N VAL A 178 -14.72 -3.60 8.12
CA VAL A 178 -14.38 -2.18 8.31
C VAL A 178 -13.65 -1.66 7.08
N ARG A 179 -13.60 -0.33 6.94
CA ARG A 179 -12.74 0.29 5.92
C ARG A 179 -11.28 0.07 6.30
N GLU A 180 -10.42 -0.12 5.31
CA GLU A 180 -8.99 -0.38 5.55
C GLU A 180 -8.32 0.76 6.31
N ILE A 181 -8.78 2.00 6.08
CA ILE A 181 -8.32 3.18 6.84
C ILE A 181 -8.70 3.10 8.33
N GLN A 182 -9.91 2.64 8.65
CA GLN A 182 -10.36 2.48 10.04
C GLN A 182 -9.56 1.39 10.75
N GLN A 183 -9.34 0.26 10.08
CA GLN A 183 -8.53 -0.83 10.62
C GLN A 183 -7.09 -0.36 10.93
N ARG A 184 -6.48 0.42 10.03
CA ARG A 184 -5.13 0.98 10.23
C ARG A 184 -5.08 1.92 11.44
N LYS A 185 -6.07 2.82 11.58
CA LYS A 185 -6.18 3.71 12.75
C LYS A 185 -6.24 2.92 14.06
N TYR A 186 -7.13 1.93 14.14
CA TYR A 186 -7.27 1.10 15.32
C TYR A 186 -5.96 0.37 15.71
N LEU A 187 -5.27 -0.22 14.72
CA LEU A 187 -3.99 -0.90 14.96
C LEU A 187 -2.88 0.07 15.41
N ALA A 188 -2.85 1.28 14.87
CA ALA A 188 -1.89 2.31 15.27
C ALA A 188 -2.15 2.78 16.72
N GLU A 189 -3.42 3.00 17.09
CA GLU A 189 -3.82 3.38 18.44
C GLU A 189 -3.51 2.29 19.48
N ALA A 190 -3.82 1.03 19.17
CA ALA A 190 -3.48 -0.11 20.04
C ALA A 190 -1.95 -0.22 20.24
N ALA A 191 -1.17 -0.02 19.17
CA ALA A 191 0.29 0.00 19.25
C ALA A 191 0.82 1.16 20.09
N LYS A 192 0.16 2.33 20.08
CA LYS A 192 0.48 3.47 20.94
C LYS A 192 0.23 3.14 22.41
N GLN A 193 -0.94 2.63 22.75
CA GLN A 193 -1.29 2.26 24.12
C GLN A 193 -0.29 1.24 24.70
N ALA A 194 0.07 0.23 23.92
CA ALA A 194 1.05 -0.79 24.33
C ALA A 194 2.48 -0.25 24.57
N ARG A 195 2.82 0.95 24.08
CA ARG A 195 4.13 1.61 24.30
C ARG A 195 4.16 2.48 25.56
N VAL A 196 3.01 2.91 26.06
CA VAL A 196 2.92 3.73 27.29
C VAL A 196 3.24 2.87 28.53
N ASP A 197 2.95 1.57 28.47
CA ASP A 197 3.13 0.62 29.58
C ASP A 197 4.54 -0.04 29.62
N ILE A 198 5.60 0.76 29.78
CA ILE A 198 7.03 0.36 29.98
C ILE A 198 7.85 0.34 28.66
N PRO A 199 9.03 1.00 28.61
CA PRO A 199 9.97 0.85 27.50
C PRO A 199 10.47 -0.59 27.43
N LYS A 200 9.88 -1.38 26.53
CA LYS A 200 10.32 -2.75 26.28
C LYS A 200 11.62 -2.72 25.49
N ASN A 201 12.71 -3.17 26.11
CA ASN A 201 13.90 -3.59 25.37
C ASN A 201 13.48 -4.64 24.33
N LYS A 202 13.72 -4.36 23.05
CA LYS A 202 13.39 -5.30 21.98
C LYS A 202 14.24 -6.56 22.16
N LEU A 203 13.58 -7.69 22.33
CA LEU A 203 14.23 -9.00 22.46
C LEU A 203 14.65 -9.59 21.09
N PHE A 204 14.17 -9.01 19.99
CA PHE A 204 14.36 -9.51 18.63
C PHE A 204 14.79 -8.39 17.67
N GLY A 205 15.52 -8.75 16.61
CA GLY A 205 15.92 -7.86 15.52
C GLY A 205 14.79 -7.55 14.53
N THR A 206 15.12 -6.86 13.43
CA THR A 206 14.16 -6.51 12.37
C THR A 206 14.79 -6.76 11.01
N GLU A 207 14.11 -7.54 10.17
CA GLU A 207 14.38 -7.62 8.74
C GLU A 207 13.26 -6.91 7.98
N VAL A 208 13.57 -6.35 6.81
CA VAL A 208 12.62 -5.60 5.99
C VAL A 208 12.62 -6.16 4.58
N PHE A 209 11.48 -6.71 4.18
CA PHE A 209 11.24 -7.22 2.83
C PHE A 209 10.12 -6.39 2.19
N PRO A 210 10.40 -5.56 1.17
CA PRO A 210 9.36 -4.75 0.56
C PRO A 210 8.51 -5.59 -0.41
N ALA A 211 7.19 -5.40 -0.39
CA ALA A 211 6.35 -5.82 -1.50
C ALA A 211 6.72 -5.00 -2.77
N PRO A 212 6.34 -5.45 -3.99
CA PRO A 212 6.57 -4.70 -5.24
C PRO A 212 5.99 -3.28 -5.20
N SER A 213 5.92 -2.54 -6.30
CA SER A 213 5.09 -1.32 -6.32
C SER A 213 3.70 -1.65 -6.89
N LEU A 214 2.62 -1.01 -6.40
CA LEU A 214 1.25 -1.20 -6.95
C LEU A 214 1.27 -0.98 -8.47
N PRO A 215 0.52 -1.61 -9.35
CA PRO A 215 0.69 -1.41 -10.79
C PRO A 215 0.19 -0.06 -11.30
N VAL A 216 0.67 0.43 -12.45
CA VAL A 216 0.57 1.87 -12.81
C VAL A 216 -0.85 2.43 -12.86
N GLU A 217 -1.87 1.63 -13.17
CA GLU A 217 -3.31 2.01 -13.22
C GLU A 217 -4.04 1.93 -11.86
N TYR A 218 -3.40 1.28 -10.88
CA TYR A 218 -3.73 1.34 -9.44
C TYR A 218 -2.71 2.21 -8.65
N ARG A 219 -1.58 2.57 -9.26
CA ARG A 219 -1.02 3.92 -9.24
C ARG A 219 -1.95 4.76 -10.13
N LYS A 220 -1.94 6.08 -10.15
CA LYS A 220 -2.71 6.79 -11.20
C LYS A 220 -1.85 6.96 -12.46
N VAL A 221 -2.41 6.76 -13.67
CA VAL A 221 -1.78 7.06 -14.98
C VAL A 221 -2.50 8.21 -15.70
N LYS A 222 -1.76 9.24 -16.14
CA LYS A 222 -2.19 10.23 -17.15
C LYS A 222 -2.18 9.69 -18.59
N VAL A 223 -3.06 10.25 -19.42
CA VAL A 223 -3.00 10.18 -20.89
C VAL A 223 -1.72 10.87 -21.41
N SER A 224 -0.94 10.18 -22.23
CA SER A 224 0.32 10.67 -22.82
C SER A 224 0.20 10.97 -24.33
N LYS A 225 1.00 11.94 -24.80
CA LYS A 225 1.38 12.14 -26.21
C LYS A 225 2.89 11.82 -26.36
N GLU A 226 3.24 11.14 -27.46
CA GLU A 226 4.61 10.81 -27.95
C GLU A 226 5.56 12.03 -27.95
N LYS A 227 6.90 11.98 -27.91
CA LYS A 227 7.99 11.03 -28.28
C LYS A 227 9.29 11.61 -27.61
N LYS A 228 10.37 10.88 -27.28
CA LYS A 228 11.45 10.42 -28.18
C LYS A 228 12.54 9.67 -27.38
N ASP A 229 13.20 8.73 -28.05
CA ASP A 229 14.33 7.89 -27.61
C ASP A 229 15.54 8.64 -27.05
N SER A 230 16.17 8.02 -26.05
CA SER A 230 17.64 7.97 -25.93
C SER A 230 18.06 6.82 -25.00
N THR A 231 18.69 5.81 -25.62
CA THR A 231 19.39 4.67 -25.04
C THR A 231 20.64 5.07 -24.26
N VAL A 232 20.76 4.66 -22.98
CA VAL A 232 22.04 4.38 -22.29
C VAL A 232 21.78 3.34 -21.18
N GLN A 233 22.43 2.17 -21.25
CA GLN A 233 22.57 1.23 -20.12
C GLN A 233 23.64 1.75 -19.15
N PRO A 234 23.56 1.42 -17.84
CA PRO A 234 24.67 0.60 -17.32
C PRO A 234 24.30 -0.41 -16.21
N GLU A 235 24.85 -1.61 -16.39
CA GLU A 235 25.62 -2.43 -15.45
C GLU A 235 25.25 -2.46 -13.95
N THR A 236 24.90 -3.68 -13.54
CA THR A 236 24.87 -4.22 -12.17
C THR A 236 26.16 -3.97 -11.39
N LYS A 237 26.06 -3.31 -10.23
CA LYS A 237 27.07 -3.37 -9.15
C LYS A 237 26.49 -4.05 -7.91
N GLN A 238 27.30 -4.98 -7.38
CA GLN A 238 27.03 -5.84 -6.24
C GLN A 238 26.71 -5.05 -4.96
N VAL A 239 25.81 -5.63 -4.15
CA VAL A 239 25.38 -5.14 -2.85
C VAL A 239 26.52 -5.31 -1.83
N GLN A 240 27.03 -4.20 -1.29
CA GLN A 240 27.84 -4.19 -0.06
C GLN A 240 26.92 -4.24 1.17
N ARG A 241 27.17 -5.19 2.07
CA ARG A 241 26.58 -5.23 3.42
C ARG A 241 27.10 -4.05 4.25
N LEU A 242 26.20 -3.24 4.78
CA LEU A 242 26.51 -2.27 5.83
C LEU A 242 26.16 -2.88 7.22
N ALA A 243 27.04 -2.64 8.19
CA ALA A 243 26.98 -3.12 9.56
C ALA A 243 25.84 -2.46 10.38
N PRO A 244 25.37 -3.10 11.47
CA PRO A 244 24.20 -2.64 12.23
C PRO A 244 24.56 -1.53 13.22
N SER A 245 24.12 -0.30 12.94
CA SER A 245 23.93 0.72 13.97
C SER A 245 22.82 1.70 13.56
N ALA A 246 21.65 1.58 14.22
CA ALA A 246 20.67 2.63 14.53
C ALA A 246 19.31 1.99 14.83
N VAL A 247 19.15 1.53 16.07
CA VAL A 247 17.82 1.29 16.64
C VAL A 247 17.10 2.66 16.67
N ASP A 248 15.87 2.75 16.16
CA ASP A 248 14.93 3.91 16.21
C ASP A 248 14.85 4.99 15.10
N LYS A 249 15.52 4.86 13.95
CA LYS A 249 15.53 5.96 12.94
C LYS A 249 14.18 6.25 12.19
N TYR A 250 13.09 5.53 12.47
CA TYR A 250 11.82 5.64 11.73
C TYR A 250 10.55 5.71 12.61
N GLN A 251 10.66 6.14 13.88
CA GLN A 251 9.45 6.33 14.70
C GLN A 251 8.60 7.54 14.26
N ASN A 252 9.25 8.59 13.77
CA ASN A 252 8.57 9.80 13.29
C ASN A 252 8.47 9.77 11.77
N ASN A 253 7.29 9.43 11.26
CA ASN A 253 7.06 9.22 9.83
C ASN A 253 6.45 10.42 9.13
N TYR A 254 6.12 11.50 9.85
CA TYR A 254 5.53 12.70 9.27
C TYR A 254 6.43 13.92 9.41
N LEU A 255 6.42 14.77 8.40
CA LEU A 255 6.95 16.13 8.45
C LEU A 255 5.80 17.09 8.12
N ILE A 256 5.45 17.96 9.06
CA ILE A 256 4.53 19.08 8.85
C ILE A 256 5.32 20.38 8.77
N ARG A 257 4.98 21.27 7.84
CA ARG A 257 5.78 22.48 7.61
C ARG A 257 5.03 23.59 6.88
N LEU A 258 5.30 24.84 7.24
CA LEU A 258 4.89 26.01 6.44
C LEU A 258 5.76 26.17 5.18
N VAL A 259 5.10 26.34 4.03
CA VAL A 259 5.75 26.52 2.73
C VAL A 259 5.97 28.01 2.46
N PRO A 260 7.20 28.48 2.15
CA PRO A 260 7.45 29.89 1.81
C PRO A 260 6.96 30.26 0.41
N ARG A 261 6.70 31.55 0.17
CA ARG A 261 6.42 32.08 -1.18
C ARG A 261 7.70 31.96 -2.02
N ALA A 262 7.57 31.46 -3.26
CA ALA A 262 8.71 31.17 -4.13
C ALA A 262 8.56 31.68 -5.58
N GLY A 263 7.63 32.60 -5.82
CA GLY A 263 7.35 33.11 -7.17
C GLY A 263 6.89 31.99 -8.10
N ASP A 264 7.54 31.83 -9.25
CA ASP A 264 7.28 30.82 -10.29
C ASP A 264 8.02 29.48 -10.06
N ARG A 265 8.57 29.29 -8.86
CA ARG A 265 9.42 28.14 -8.50
C ARG A 265 8.91 27.38 -7.29
N SER A 266 7.61 27.39 -7.04
CA SER A 266 7.01 26.76 -5.86
C SER A 266 7.22 25.24 -5.81
N LYS A 267 7.36 24.60 -6.98
CA LYS A 267 7.76 23.18 -7.09
C LYS A 267 9.07 22.87 -6.38
N GLN A 268 9.99 23.84 -6.29
CA GLN A 268 11.33 23.68 -5.74
C GLN A 268 11.35 23.83 -4.21
N VAL A 269 10.82 22.82 -3.51
CA VAL A 269 10.70 22.86 -2.06
C VAL A 269 12.07 22.61 -1.40
N HIS A 270 12.49 23.54 -0.54
CA HIS A 270 13.80 23.52 0.10
C HIS A 270 13.72 22.96 1.52
N PHE A 271 14.47 21.91 1.82
CA PHE A 271 14.63 21.29 3.14
C PHE A 271 16.01 21.55 3.72
N THR A 272 16.13 21.58 5.04
CA THR A 272 17.44 21.66 5.71
C THR A 272 18.22 20.36 5.49
N VAL A 273 19.55 20.43 5.60
CA VAL A 273 20.40 19.22 5.57
C VAL A 273 20.07 18.29 6.74
N ASP A 274 19.73 18.86 7.90
CA ASP A 274 19.23 18.11 9.06
C ASP A 274 17.99 17.26 8.72
N LEU A 275 16.97 17.85 8.08
CA LEU A 275 15.81 17.09 7.62
C LEU A 275 16.21 16.01 6.60
N LEU A 276 17.18 16.28 5.73
CA LEU A 276 17.66 15.29 4.78
C LEU A 276 18.29 14.07 5.46
N GLU A 277 19.13 14.29 6.47
CA GLU A 277 19.89 13.24 7.17
C GLU A 277 19.04 12.46 8.18
N ASN A 278 18.15 13.18 8.89
CA ASN A 278 17.45 12.67 10.06
C ASN A 278 15.98 12.34 9.80
N PHE A 279 15.29 13.15 8.98
CA PHE A 279 14.01 12.72 8.44
C PHE A 279 14.30 11.85 7.22
N PHE A 280 14.53 12.40 6.02
CA PHE A 280 14.57 11.63 4.77
C PHE A 280 15.53 10.43 4.77
N CYS A 281 16.61 10.48 5.55
CA CYS A 281 17.67 9.46 5.59
C CYS A 281 18.35 9.27 4.23
N LEU A 282 18.57 10.37 3.52
CA LEU A 282 19.16 10.41 2.18
C LEU A 282 20.41 11.31 2.16
N SER A 283 21.13 11.27 1.04
CA SER A 283 22.25 12.16 0.73
C SER A 283 21.96 12.97 -0.55
N PRO A 284 22.58 14.14 -0.74
CA PRO A 284 22.49 14.85 -2.01
C PRO A 284 22.84 13.96 -3.21
N GLY A 285 22.08 14.10 -4.29
CA GLY A 285 22.19 13.26 -5.49
C GLY A 285 21.42 11.94 -5.41
N ASN A 286 20.93 11.52 -4.23
CA ASN A 286 20.07 10.35 -4.14
C ASN A 286 18.74 10.57 -4.88
N GLY A 287 18.24 9.49 -5.48
CA GLY A 287 16.90 9.43 -6.02
C GLY A 287 15.87 9.35 -4.89
N ILE A 288 14.75 10.04 -5.07
CA ILE A 288 13.60 10.01 -4.17
C ILE A 288 12.33 9.89 -4.99
N LEU A 289 11.38 9.10 -4.48
CA LEU A 289 10.03 8.99 -5.01
C LEU A 289 9.11 9.82 -4.12
N VAL A 290 8.34 10.71 -4.74
CA VAL A 290 7.33 11.50 -4.03
C VAL A 290 5.98 11.35 -4.73
N GLN A 291 4.89 11.33 -3.97
CA GLN A 291 3.55 11.18 -4.52
C GLN A 291 2.59 12.13 -3.82
N GLU A 292 1.88 12.97 -4.57
CA GLU A 292 0.85 13.84 -3.99
C GLU A 292 -0.36 13.01 -3.52
N MET A 293 -1.02 13.44 -2.45
CA MET A 293 -2.32 12.95 -2.02
C MET A 293 -3.27 14.13 -1.84
N PHE A 294 -4.48 13.97 -2.34
CA PHE A 294 -5.53 14.97 -2.33
C PHE A 294 -6.42 14.81 -1.09
N SER A 295 -7.16 15.87 -0.74
CA SER A 295 -8.04 15.92 0.42
C SER A 295 -9.15 14.85 0.41
N ASN A 296 -9.55 14.38 -0.78
CA ASN A 296 -10.53 13.30 -0.94
C ASN A 296 -9.93 11.88 -0.80
N GLY A 297 -8.63 11.76 -0.46
CA GLY A 297 -7.94 10.48 -0.32
C GLY A 297 -7.41 9.89 -1.62
N GLU A 298 -7.66 10.54 -2.75
CA GLU A 298 -7.04 10.16 -4.01
C GLU A 298 -5.54 10.51 -4.03
N VAL A 299 -4.73 9.74 -4.76
CA VAL A 299 -3.29 10.02 -4.92
C VAL A 299 -2.94 10.44 -6.34
N GLY A 300 -1.96 11.33 -6.49
CA GLY A 300 -1.36 11.73 -7.77
C GLY A 300 -0.39 10.68 -8.34
N GLU A 301 0.28 11.02 -9.44
CA GLU A 301 1.33 10.18 -10.03
C GLU A 301 2.58 10.14 -9.12
N ILE A 302 3.33 9.02 -9.14
CA ILE A 302 4.62 8.97 -8.45
C ILE A 302 5.65 9.75 -9.28
N GLU A 303 6.25 10.75 -8.65
CA GLU A 303 7.31 11.57 -9.22
C GLU A 303 8.68 11.00 -8.87
N GLN A 304 9.47 10.66 -9.88
CA GLN A 304 10.88 10.33 -9.70
C GLN A 304 11.69 11.62 -9.68
N ARG A 305 12.36 11.89 -8.56
CA ARG A 305 13.10 13.12 -8.30
C ARG A 305 14.50 12.82 -7.80
N GLN A 306 15.34 13.84 -7.80
CA GLN A 306 16.64 13.80 -7.15
C GLN A 306 16.72 14.87 -6.08
N VAL A 307 17.41 14.55 -4.99
CA VAL A 307 17.77 15.52 -3.96
C VAL A 307 18.89 16.40 -4.51
N VAL A 308 18.61 17.69 -4.71
CA VAL A 308 19.60 18.63 -5.29
C VAL A 308 20.13 19.55 -4.19
N PHE A 309 21.44 19.54 -3.96
CA PHE A 309 22.06 20.47 -3.01
C PHE A 309 22.20 21.88 -3.61
N SER A 310 21.82 22.89 -2.84
CA SER A 310 21.96 24.29 -3.22
C SER A 310 23.18 24.92 -2.54
N LYS A 311 24.18 25.31 -3.33
CA LYS A 311 25.36 26.03 -2.82
C LYS A 311 25.04 27.42 -2.24
N ARG A 312 23.91 28.02 -2.64
CA ARG A 312 23.53 29.40 -2.27
C ARG A 312 23.03 29.51 -0.83
N ASN A 313 22.15 28.60 -0.42
CA ASN A 313 21.53 28.63 0.91
C ASN A 313 21.90 27.41 1.77
N ARG A 314 22.82 26.56 1.29
CA ARG A 314 23.32 25.36 1.96
C ARG A 314 22.21 24.36 2.36
N ASN A 315 21.05 24.44 1.71
CA ASN A 315 19.91 23.55 1.89
C ASN A 315 19.78 22.58 0.70
N VAL A 316 18.90 21.60 0.81
CA VAL A 316 18.57 20.70 -0.29
C VAL A 316 17.21 21.01 -0.88
N LYS A 317 17.06 20.74 -2.17
CA LYS A 317 15.83 20.92 -2.93
C LYS A 317 15.30 19.56 -3.34
N ILE A 318 13.99 19.36 -3.16
CA ILE A 318 13.23 18.25 -3.72
C ILE A 318 12.07 18.87 -4.50
N GLU A 319 11.87 18.44 -5.75
CA GLU A 319 10.78 18.99 -6.56
C GLU A 319 9.47 18.25 -6.29
N LEU A 320 8.42 18.99 -5.94
CA LEU A 320 7.06 18.49 -5.71
C LEU A 320 6.13 19.13 -6.75
N ALA A 321 5.59 18.35 -7.68
CA ALA A 321 4.79 18.89 -8.78
C ALA A 321 3.51 19.60 -8.29
N GLY A 322 2.86 19.07 -7.25
CA GLY A 322 1.65 19.63 -6.64
C GLY A 322 1.84 21.04 -6.10
N ALA A 323 3.07 21.40 -5.70
CA ALA A 323 3.37 22.76 -5.24
C ALA A 323 3.26 23.82 -6.35
N ALA A 324 3.09 23.45 -7.62
CA ALA A 324 2.80 24.38 -8.71
C ALA A 324 1.57 25.26 -8.45
N ILE A 325 0.57 24.75 -7.71
CA ILE A 325 -0.63 25.51 -7.37
C ILE A 325 -0.30 26.81 -6.63
N LEU A 326 0.83 26.83 -5.94
CA LEU A 326 1.31 27.97 -5.16
C LEU A 326 2.00 29.03 -6.03
N ASP A 327 2.29 28.77 -7.31
CA ASP A 327 2.85 29.79 -8.20
C ASP A 327 1.82 30.92 -8.47
N THR A 328 0.52 30.59 -8.44
CA THR A 328 -0.58 31.54 -8.69
C THR A 328 -1.51 31.74 -7.50
N ASN A 329 -1.62 30.77 -6.58
CA ASN A 329 -2.59 30.78 -5.48
C ASN A 329 -1.94 30.91 -4.10
N TYR A 330 -0.78 31.56 -4.00
CA TYR A 330 -0.13 31.77 -2.71
C TYR A 330 -0.81 32.90 -1.91
N PRO A 331 -1.28 32.66 -0.68
CA PRO A 331 -1.95 33.67 0.15
C PRO A 331 -1.10 34.92 0.43
N GLU A 332 -1.71 36.12 0.39
CA GLU A 332 -1.02 37.37 0.74
C GLU A 332 -0.76 37.49 2.25
N ASN A 333 -1.66 36.96 3.08
CA ASN A 333 -1.52 37.01 4.53
C ASN A 333 -0.43 36.02 5.01
N PRO A 334 0.66 36.49 5.64
CA PRO A 334 1.72 35.61 6.14
C PRO A 334 1.28 34.62 7.23
N ASP A 335 0.15 34.85 7.89
CA ASP A 335 -0.40 33.94 8.91
C ASP A 335 -1.19 32.78 8.31
N THR A 336 -1.52 32.86 7.02
CA THR A 336 -2.32 31.85 6.31
C THR A 336 -1.50 31.10 5.26
N ARG A 337 -0.20 30.96 5.50
CA ARG A 337 0.72 30.23 4.61
C ARG A 337 0.28 28.78 4.39
N PRO A 338 0.49 28.21 3.18
CA PRO A 338 0.22 26.81 2.91
C PRO A 338 1.06 25.88 3.79
N ILE A 339 0.48 24.72 4.13
CA ILE A 339 1.16 23.67 4.89
C ILE A 339 1.48 22.51 3.96
N LEU A 340 2.73 22.05 3.99
CA LEU A 340 3.18 20.79 3.43
C LEU A 340 3.18 19.73 4.52
N ILE A 341 2.52 18.61 4.25
CA ILE A 341 2.57 17.39 5.06
C ILE A 341 3.28 16.33 4.22
N LEU A 342 4.28 15.66 4.78
CA LEU A 342 5.04 14.59 4.12
C LEU A 342 5.01 13.35 5.00
N LYS A 343 4.62 12.20 4.45
CA LYS A 343 4.66 10.90 5.11
C LYS A 343 5.71 10.00 4.47
N ARG A 344 6.58 9.41 5.27
CA ARG A 344 7.46 8.32 4.83
C ARG A 344 6.64 7.04 4.65
N VAL A 345 6.66 6.47 3.46
CA VAL A 345 6.09 5.15 3.18
C VAL A 345 7.14 4.06 3.29
N ASN A 346 8.36 4.32 2.80
CA ASN A 346 9.52 3.46 2.95
C ASN A 346 10.81 4.30 2.84
N ASN A 347 11.97 3.66 2.64
CA ASN A 347 13.27 4.34 2.64
C ASN A 347 13.44 5.43 1.56
N ASN A 348 12.71 5.35 0.44
CA ASN A 348 12.84 6.31 -0.66
C ASN A 348 11.52 6.82 -1.23
N LEU A 349 10.36 6.33 -0.76
CA LEU A 349 9.04 6.80 -1.15
C LEU A 349 8.38 7.61 -0.03
N PHE A 350 7.95 8.81 -0.40
CA PHE A 350 7.20 9.72 0.44
C PHE A 350 5.88 10.09 -0.23
N VAL A 351 4.80 10.13 0.54
CA VAL A 351 3.55 10.75 0.10
C VAL A 351 3.52 12.17 0.67
N TYR A 352 2.91 13.12 -0.03
CA TYR A 352 2.76 14.48 0.47
C TYR A 352 1.39 15.07 0.20
N MET A 353 0.97 16.02 1.03
CA MET A 353 -0.21 16.86 0.81
C MET A 353 0.19 18.32 0.96
N ILE A 354 -0.44 19.20 0.18
CA ILE A 354 -0.38 20.65 0.40
C ILE A 354 -1.80 21.10 0.71
N ILE A 355 -1.99 21.69 1.89
CA ILE A 355 -3.28 22.21 2.34
C ILE A 355 -3.21 23.72 2.55
N MET A 356 -4.31 24.40 2.28
CA MET A 356 -4.49 25.85 2.35
C MET A 356 -5.56 26.23 3.38
N GLU A 357 -5.66 27.52 3.68
CA GLU A 357 -6.70 28.03 4.57
C GLU A 357 -8.10 27.68 4.03
N GLY A 358 -8.92 27.07 4.90
CA GLY A 358 -10.25 26.55 4.54
C GLY A 358 -10.28 25.03 4.33
N ASP A 359 -9.14 24.38 4.08
CA ASP A 359 -9.05 22.92 4.01
C ASP A 359 -9.13 22.29 5.41
N ASP A 360 -9.70 21.08 5.48
CA ASP A 360 -9.75 20.29 6.71
C ASP A 360 -8.35 20.10 7.31
N GLY A 361 -8.25 20.19 8.64
CA GLY A 361 -7.00 20.06 9.38
C GLY A 361 -6.05 21.27 9.30
N TYR A 362 -6.25 22.21 8.37
CA TYR A 362 -5.36 23.37 8.21
C TYR A 362 -5.23 24.19 9.48
N SER A 363 -6.35 24.59 10.08
CA SER A 363 -6.39 25.50 11.24
C SER A 363 -5.68 24.93 12.47
N THR A 364 -5.87 23.64 12.76
CA THR A 364 -5.22 22.95 13.89
C THR A 364 -3.71 22.82 13.66
N ILE A 365 -3.29 22.38 12.47
CA ILE A 365 -1.87 22.19 12.15
C ILE A 365 -1.15 23.54 12.06
N ASN A 366 -1.78 24.57 11.48
CA ASN A 366 -1.21 25.92 11.44
C ASN A 366 -1.01 26.48 12.86
N SER A 367 -1.99 26.28 13.75
CA SER A 367 -1.88 26.71 15.16
C SER A 367 -0.73 26.01 15.88
N ARG A 368 -0.55 24.70 15.66
CA ARG A 368 0.59 23.93 16.17
C ARG A 368 1.91 24.50 15.67
N LEU A 369 2.05 24.68 14.35
CA LEU A 369 3.27 25.20 13.72
C LEU A 369 3.60 26.61 14.19
N ARG A 370 2.61 27.50 14.36
CA ARG A 370 2.81 28.87 14.85
C ARG A 370 3.17 28.94 16.35
N SER A 371 2.84 27.91 17.13
CA SER A 371 3.23 27.81 18.54
C SER A 371 4.69 27.40 18.75
N LEU A 372 5.37 26.92 17.69
CA LEU A 372 6.76 26.51 17.78
C LEU A 372 7.69 27.74 17.94
N PRO A 373 8.85 27.57 18.60
CA PRO A 373 9.81 28.66 18.77
C PRO A 373 10.24 29.25 17.43
N THR A 374 10.34 30.59 17.38
CA THR A 374 10.77 31.30 16.18
C THR A 374 12.23 30.99 15.87
N GLY A 375 12.49 30.44 14.68
CA GLY A 375 13.83 30.09 14.20
C GLY A 375 14.20 30.82 12.91
N ARG A 376 15.37 30.46 12.34
CA ARG A 376 15.83 30.99 11.03
C ARG A 376 15.05 30.42 9.84
N SER A 377 14.42 29.27 9.98
CA SER A 377 13.52 28.66 9.00
C SER A 377 12.07 28.91 9.38
N LEU A 378 11.17 28.89 8.39
CA LEU A 378 9.75 28.76 8.68
C LEU A 378 9.48 27.50 9.54
N PRO A 379 8.51 27.56 10.47
CA PRO A 379 8.17 26.46 11.35
C PRO A 379 7.96 25.13 10.61
N TYR A 380 8.54 24.08 11.19
CA TYR A 380 8.33 22.70 10.80
C TYR A 380 8.47 21.79 12.03
N GLU A 381 7.86 20.61 11.97
CA GLU A 381 7.97 19.61 13.02
C GLU A 381 7.98 18.22 12.38
N VAL A 382 8.89 17.36 12.83
CA VAL A 382 8.89 15.93 12.49
C VAL A 382 8.14 15.21 13.59
N ILE A 383 6.98 14.65 13.26
CA ILE A 383 6.03 14.10 14.22
C ILE A 383 5.75 12.61 13.94
N ASP A 384 5.28 11.93 14.96
CA ASP A 384 4.78 10.57 14.82
C ASP A 384 3.32 10.56 14.31
N GLU A 385 2.85 9.38 13.93
CA GLU A 385 1.50 9.17 13.42
C GLU A 385 0.43 9.59 14.43
N ASN A 386 0.69 9.37 15.71
CA ASN A 386 -0.23 9.69 16.78
C ASN A 386 -0.45 11.20 16.92
N THR A 387 0.63 11.96 16.83
CA THR A 387 0.57 13.42 16.86
C THR A 387 -0.15 13.93 15.62
N MET A 388 0.10 13.34 14.44
CA MET A 388 -0.61 13.68 13.21
C MET A 388 -2.13 13.48 13.36
N LEU A 389 -2.55 12.32 13.88
CA LEU A 389 -3.97 12.03 14.15
C LEU A 389 -4.56 12.90 15.27
N SER A 390 -3.78 13.35 16.25
CA SER A 390 -4.29 14.31 17.24
C SER A 390 -4.50 15.71 16.67
N LEU A 391 -3.73 16.09 15.64
CA LEU A 391 -3.87 17.36 14.96
C LEU A 391 -4.98 17.31 13.90
N TRP A 392 -5.13 16.17 13.24
CA TRP A 392 -6.12 15.94 12.19
C TRP A 392 -6.48 14.44 12.12
N ASP A 393 -7.53 14.09 12.85
CA ASP A 393 -8.00 12.70 13.09
C ASP A 393 -8.39 11.93 11.82
N ASN A 394 -8.83 12.64 10.79
CA ASN A 394 -9.23 12.11 9.49
C ASN A 394 -8.29 12.54 8.35
N CYS A 395 -7.03 12.83 8.65
CA CYS A 395 -6.07 13.20 7.63
C CYS A 395 -5.98 12.10 6.53
N PRO A 396 -6.13 12.44 5.25
CA PRO A 396 -6.10 11.44 4.18
C PRO A 396 -4.77 10.69 4.07
N ILE A 397 -3.67 11.34 4.43
CA ILE A 397 -2.31 10.77 4.33
C ILE A 397 -1.97 9.79 5.45
N THR A 398 -2.79 9.70 6.50
CA THR A 398 -2.57 8.80 7.65
C THR A 398 -2.82 7.32 7.38
#